data_AF-A0A260ZVQ8-F1
#
_entry.id   AF-A0A260ZVQ8-F1
#
_cell.length_a   1.000
_cell.length_b   1.000
_cell.length_c   1.000
_cell.angle_alpha   90.00
_cell.angle_beta   90.00
_cell.angle_gamma   90.00
#
_symmetry.space_group_name_H-M   'P 1'
#
loop_
_entity.id
_entity.type
_entity.pdbx_description
1 polymer ?
#
loop_
_entity_poly.entity_id
_entity_poly.type
_entity_poly.pdbx_seq_one_letter_code
_entity_poly.pdbx_strand_id
1 'polypeptide(L)'
;MNCFRILLAISAFFATASSSDISQRKVDFMKTQFGFLEKFIQNKDRDSINMLITKYFGFQTTCDRKQMGREQFIDTVFNMPSNAPFHVDVLEAKYGNERDMCIDNLKLKLKIHGFGEPVVVEGWWGIYDFETVAMWVGGRPAEC
;
A
#
# COMPACT_ATOMS: atom_id res chain seq x y z
N MET A 1 8.76 -23.52 -11.63
CA MET A 1 9.90 -23.60 -10.69
C MET A 1 10.68 -22.27 -10.54
N ASN A 2 10.01 -21.11 -10.54
CA ASN A 2 10.66 -19.79 -10.36
C ASN A 2 10.17 -19.01 -9.11
N CYS A 3 9.14 -19.51 -8.40
CA CYS A 3 8.64 -18.87 -7.17
C CYS A 3 9.65 -18.90 -6.01
N PHE A 4 10.59 -19.87 -6.01
CA PHE A 4 11.51 -20.08 -4.89
C PHE A 4 12.62 -19.03 -4.76
N ARG A 5 12.97 -18.31 -5.83
CA ARG A 5 14.13 -17.40 -5.80
C ARG A 5 13.84 -16.02 -5.23
N ILE A 6 12.60 -15.53 -5.39
CA ILE A 6 12.17 -14.24 -4.82
C ILE A 6 11.87 -14.40 -3.31
N LEU A 7 11.30 -15.53 -2.91
CA LEU A 7 11.08 -15.88 -1.51
C LEU A 7 12.38 -15.98 -0.71
N LEU A 8 13.50 -16.38 -1.33
CA LEU A 8 14.82 -16.47 -0.67
C LEU A 8 15.44 -15.10 -0.32
N ALA A 9 15.24 -14.08 -1.17
CA ALA A 9 15.72 -12.73 -0.89
C ALA A 9 14.91 -12.04 0.22
N ILE A 10 13.61 -12.31 0.27
CA ILE A 10 12.70 -11.85 1.32
C ILE A 10 13.06 -12.57 2.64
N SER A 11 13.14 -13.91 2.64
CA SER A 11 13.44 -14.70 3.85
C SER A 11 14.83 -14.47 4.45
N ALA A 12 15.85 -14.10 3.66
CA ALA A 12 17.16 -13.71 4.19
C ALA A 12 17.12 -12.40 5.00
N PHE A 13 16.21 -11.47 4.68
CA PHE A 13 15.99 -10.25 5.47
C PHE A 13 15.21 -10.53 6.76
N PHE A 14 14.38 -11.59 6.77
CA PHE A 14 13.52 -11.94 7.91
C PHE A 14 14.15 -12.91 8.94
N ALA A 15 15.30 -13.52 8.65
CA ALA A 15 15.86 -14.61 9.47
C ALA A 15 16.55 -14.19 10.79
N THR A 16 16.76 -12.89 11.08
CA THR A 16 17.63 -12.45 12.19
C THR A 16 16.94 -11.85 13.42
N ALA A 17 15.61 -11.96 13.61
CA ALA A 17 15.03 -11.48 14.87
C ALA A 17 13.75 -12.18 15.33
N SER A 18 13.56 -12.09 16.65
CA SER A 18 12.48 -12.65 17.45
C SER A 18 11.08 -12.28 16.93
N SER A 19 10.09 -13.10 17.30
CA SER A 19 8.69 -13.02 16.86
C SER A 19 7.96 -11.68 17.07
N SER A 20 8.46 -10.78 17.92
CA SER A 20 7.99 -9.39 18.05
C SER A 20 8.43 -8.47 16.89
N ASP A 21 9.43 -8.86 16.09
CA ASP A 21 10.03 -8.03 15.03
C ASP A 21 9.30 -8.14 13.68
N ILE A 22 8.53 -9.22 13.46
CA ILE A 22 7.86 -9.45 12.17
C ILE A 22 6.81 -8.36 11.87
N SER A 23 6.04 -7.92 12.89
CA SER A 23 5.05 -6.86 12.71
C SER A 23 5.72 -5.51 12.42
N GLN A 24 6.79 -5.19 13.14
CA GLN A 24 7.51 -3.93 12.97
C GLN A 24 8.22 -3.87 11.60
N ARG A 25 8.86 -4.98 11.18
CA ARG A 25 9.48 -5.09 9.85
C ARG A 25 8.48 -4.91 8.72
N LYS A 26 7.26 -5.43 8.85
CA LYS A 26 6.20 -5.20 7.87
C LYS A 26 5.84 -3.72 7.80
N VAL A 27 5.68 -3.07 8.95
CA VAL A 27 5.40 -1.63 9.01
C VAL A 27 6.54 -0.84 8.35
N ASP A 28 7.79 -1.14 8.66
CA ASP A 28 8.94 -0.40 8.11
C ASP A 28 9.14 -0.64 6.61
N PHE A 29 8.90 -1.88 6.14
CA PHE A 29 8.82 -2.18 4.71
C PHE A 29 7.75 -1.32 4.03
N MET A 30 6.55 -1.27 4.61
CA MET A 30 5.44 -0.50 4.04
C MET A 30 5.69 1.01 4.07
N LYS A 31 6.31 1.54 5.13
CA LYS A 31 6.76 2.95 5.18
C LYS A 31 7.71 3.26 4.03
N THR A 32 8.62 2.34 3.70
CA THR A 32 9.53 2.48 2.56
C THR A 32 8.76 2.53 1.24
N GLN A 33 7.80 1.63 1.03
CA GLN A 33 6.97 1.61 -0.19
C GLN A 33 6.17 2.91 -0.36
N PHE A 34 5.50 3.38 0.70
CA PHE A 34 4.74 4.63 0.64
C PHE A 34 5.63 5.87 0.51
N GLY A 35 6.83 5.85 1.09
CA GLY A 35 7.83 6.90 0.88
C GLY A 35 8.31 7.00 -0.57
N PHE A 36 8.38 5.88 -1.31
CA PHE A 36 8.60 5.92 -2.76
C PHE A 36 7.40 6.50 -3.51
N LEU A 37 6.18 6.07 -3.17
CA LEU A 37 4.96 6.59 -3.76
C LEU A 37 4.87 8.13 -3.62
N GLU A 38 5.16 8.65 -2.43
CA GLU A 38 5.18 10.09 -2.16
C GLU A 38 6.20 10.84 -3.05
N LYS A 39 7.41 10.30 -3.20
CA LYS A 39 8.42 10.88 -4.09
C LYS A 39 8.00 10.83 -5.56
N PHE A 40 7.37 9.75 -5.99
CA PHE A 40 6.86 9.64 -7.37
C PHE A 40 5.75 10.66 -7.63
N ILE A 41 4.87 10.90 -6.64
CA ILE A 41 3.85 11.95 -6.71
C ILE A 41 4.50 13.33 -6.83
N GLN A 42 5.47 13.64 -5.98
CA GLN A 42 6.20 14.92 -6.01
C GLN A 42 6.91 15.16 -7.35
N ASN A 43 7.49 14.11 -7.95
CA ASN A 43 8.18 14.17 -9.23
C ASN A 43 7.26 14.02 -10.45
N LYS A 44 5.95 13.82 -10.23
CA LYS A 44 4.96 13.52 -11.29
C LYS A 44 5.35 12.31 -12.16
N ASP A 45 5.98 11.32 -11.56
CA ASP A 45 6.43 10.09 -12.22
C ASP A 45 5.29 9.06 -12.27
N ARG A 46 4.44 9.18 -13.30
CA ARG A 46 3.25 8.33 -13.48
C ARG A 46 3.63 6.86 -13.64
N ASP A 47 4.72 6.56 -14.33
CA ASP A 47 5.14 5.20 -14.64
C ASP A 47 5.57 4.47 -13.37
N SER A 48 6.32 5.13 -12.48
CA SER A 48 6.71 4.54 -11.21
C SER A 48 5.53 4.33 -10.25
N ILE A 49 4.54 5.23 -10.23
CA ILE A 49 3.28 5.00 -9.47
C ILE A 49 2.55 3.78 -10.01
N ASN A 50 2.55 3.63 -11.34
CA ASN A 50 1.89 2.52 -12.01
C ASN A 50 2.49 1.14 -11.67
N MET A 51 3.70 1.11 -11.13
CA MET A 51 4.35 -0.10 -10.61
C MET A 51 4.01 -0.40 -9.14
N LEU A 52 3.53 0.60 -8.38
CA LEU A 52 3.21 0.46 -6.95
C LEU A 52 1.72 0.25 -6.67
N ILE A 53 0.84 0.61 -7.59
CA ILE A 53 -0.60 0.41 -7.46
C ILE A 53 -1.13 -0.51 -8.55
N THR A 54 -1.99 -1.47 -8.17
CA THR A 54 -2.57 -2.43 -9.13
C THR A 54 -3.49 -1.74 -10.14
N LYS A 55 -3.70 -2.37 -11.30
CA LYS A 55 -4.68 -1.91 -12.28
C LYS A 55 -6.13 -1.94 -11.78
N TYR A 56 -6.41 -2.75 -10.76
CA TYR A 56 -7.72 -2.83 -10.11
C TYR A 56 -7.85 -1.89 -8.90
N PHE A 57 -6.93 -0.92 -8.77
CA PHE A 57 -6.87 -0.07 -7.60
C PHE A 57 -8.17 0.69 -7.39
N GLY A 58 -8.61 0.73 -6.13
CA GLY A 58 -9.72 1.57 -5.74
C GLY A 58 -9.67 2.03 -4.30
N PHE A 59 -9.97 3.31 -4.09
CA PHE A 59 -9.71 4.01 -2.84
C PHE A 59 -10.89 4.87 -2.40
N GLN A 60 -11.17 4.90 -1.10
CA GLN A 60 -12.24 5.73 -0.50
C GLN A 60 -11.66 6.57 0.63
N THR A 61 -12.01 7.85 0.66
CA THR A 61 -11.70 8.77 1.76
C THR A 61 -12.92 9.07 2.63
N THR A 62 -14.11 8.60 2.22
CA THR A 62 -15.42 8.83 2.86
C THR A 62 -16.25 7.55 2.90
N CYS A 63 -17.21 7.45 3.83
CA CYS A 63 -18.10 6.28 3.95
C CYS A 63 -19.26 6.24 2.93
N ASP A 64 -19.29 7.15 1.96
CA ASP A 64 -20.38 7.29 0.99
C ASP A 64 -20.34 6.24 -0.15
N ARG A 65 -19.46 5.23 -0.03
CA ARG A 65 -19.20 4.15 -1.00
C ARG A 65 -18.70 4.64 -2.36
N LYS A 66 -18.43 5.94 -2.53
CA LYS A 66 -17.82 6.44 -3.76
C LYS A 66 -16.35 6.09 -3.76
N GLN A 67 -15.96 5.27 -4.72
CA GLN A 67 -14.60 4.81 -4.88
C GLN A 67 -13.90 5.60 -5.97
N MET A 68 -12.74 6.17 -5.65
CA MET A 68 -11.79 6.65 -6.63
C MET A 68 -11.05 5.47 -7.23
N GLY A 69 -11.20 5.26 -8.54
CA GLY A 69 -10.39 4.29 -9.28
C GLY A 69 -8.95 4.78 -9.45
N ARG A 70 -8.06 3.88 -9.91
CA ARG A 70 -6.64 4.15 -10.19
C ARG A 70 -6.37 5.49 -10.86
N GLU A 71 -6.94 5.72 -12.04
CA GLU A 71 -6.65 6.93 -12.84
C GLU A 71 -7.10 8.20 -12.11
N GLN A 72 -8.28 8.17 -11.51
CA GLN A 72 -8.81 9.28 -10.72
C GLN A 72 -7.93 9.58 -9.51
N PHE A 73 -7.42 8.54 -8.82
CA PHE A 73 -6.50 8.70 -7.71
C PHE A 73 -5.20 9.38 -8.16
N ILE A 74 -4.56 8.85 -9.22
CA ILE A 74 -3.31 9.41 -9.78
C ILE A 74 -3.51 10.88 -10.17
N ASP A 75 -4.55 11.17 -10.93
CA ASP A 75 -4.82 12.53 -11.39
C ASP A 75 -5.11 13.46 -10.20
N THR A 76 -5.79 12.97 -9.16
CA THR A 76 -6.07 13.78 -7.96
C THR A 76 -4.79 14.11 -7.20
N VAL A 77 -3.92 13.13 -6.93
CA VAL A 77 -2.67 13.36 -6.19
C VAL A 77 -1.67 14.22 -6.98
N PHE A 78 -1.67 14.14 -8.32
CA PHE A 78 -0.81 14.98 -9.17
C PHE A 78 -1.25 16.44 -9.25
N ASN A 79 -2.55 16.69 -9.07
CA ASN A 79 -3.12 18.03 -9.08
C ASN A 79 -3.29 18.62 -7.68
N MET A 80 -2.74 17.96 -6.65
CA MET A 80 -2.75 18.51 -5.29
C MET A 80 -1.96 19.82 -5.20
N PRO A 81 -2.48 20.82 -4.46
CA PRO A 81 -1.74 22.04 -4.17
C PRO A 81 -0.43 21.75 -3.42
N SER A 82 0.62 22.51 -3.72
CA SER A 82 1.95 22.34 -3.11
C SER A 82 1.99 22.54 -1.60
N ASN A 83 0.98 23.19 -1.02
CA ASN A 83 0.86 23.49 0.41
C ASN A 83 0.15 22.39 1.21
N ALA A 84 -0.34 21.33 0.58
CA ALA A 84 -0.92 20.15 1.23
C ALA A 84 -0.49 18.87 0.51
N PRO A 85 0.80 18.50 0.56
CA PRO A 85 1.31 17.32 -0.14
C PRO A 85 0.65 16.04 0.37
N PHE A 86 0.47 15.07 -0.53
CA PHE A 86 0.05 13.72 -0.19
C PHE A 86 1.08 13.05 0.74
N HIS A 87 0.62 12.42 1.82
CA HIS A 87 1.45 11.69 2.77
C HIS A 87 0.69 10.51 3.40
N VAL A 88 1.38 9.43 3.71
CA VAL A 88 0.81 8.22 4.30
C VAL A 88 1.58 7.78 5.55
N ASP A 89 0.94 7.81 6.72
CA ASP A 89 1.45 7.13 7.90
C ASP A 89 1.02 5.66 7.88
N VAL A 90 1.97 4.74 8.00
CA VAL A 90 1.68 3.32 8.21
C VAL A 90 1.51 3.06 9.71
N LEU A 91 0.27 2.83 10.15
CA LEU A 91 -0.06 2.55 11.55
C LEU A 91 0.09 1.07 11.87
N GLU A 92 -0.30 0.20 10.93
CA GLU A 92 -0.29 -1.25 11.13
C GLU A 92 -0.11 -2.00 9.80
N ALA A 93 0.60 -3.12 9.83
CA ALA A 93 0.70 -4.06 8.71
C ALA A 93 0.74 -5.51 9.22
N LYS A 94 -0.31 -6.28 8.93
CA LYS A 94 -0.48 -7.68 9.36
C LYS A 94 -0.80 -8.57 8.15
N TYR A 95 -0.55 -9.87 8.22
CA TYR A 95 -0.99 -10.75 7.14
C TYR A 95 -2.53 -10.77 7.07
N GLY A 96 -3.10 -10.76 5.87
CA GLY A 96 -4.50 -11.13 5.70
C GLY A 96 -4.68 -12.64 5.84
N ASN A 97 -5.90 -13.05 6.21
CA ASN A 97 -6.32 -14.41 6.59
C ASN A 97 -5.24 -15.50 6.41
N GLU A 98 -4.60 -15.89 7.52
CA GLU A 98 -3.61 -16.97 7.60
C GLU A 98 -4.12 -18.36 7.14
N ARG A 99 -5.40 -18.47 6.76
CA ARG A 99 -6.03 -19.70 6.27
C ARG A 99 -5.79 -19.96 4.78
N ASP A 100 -5.59 -18.91 3.98
CA ASP A 100 -5.40 -19.03 2.54
C ASP A 100 -3.93 -18.76 2.20
N MET A 101 -3.08 -19.77 2.39
CA MET A 101 -1.62 -19.76 2.09
C MET A 101 -1.28 -19.51 0.61
N CYS A 102 -2.26 -19.21 -0.24
CA CYS A 102 -2.09 -18.97 -1.66
C CYS A 102 -2.16 -17.48 -2.06
N ILE A 103 -2.45 -16.56 -1.14
CA ILE A 103 -2.42 -15.12 -1.40
C ILE A 103 -1.69 -14.41 -0.26
N ASP A 104 -0.36 -14.26 -0.40
CA ASP A 104 0.44 -13.43 0.49
C ASP A 104 -0.02 -11.97 0.36
N ASN A 105 -0.92 -11.54 1.25
CA ASN A 105 -1.33 -10.14 1.36
C ASN A 105 -1.10 -9.60 2.78
N LEU A 106 -0.84 -8.30 2.85
CA LEU A 106 -0.83 -7.53 4.08
C LEU A 106 -2.11 -6.72 4.16
N LYS A 107 -2.85 -6.89 5.27
CA LYS A 107 -3.82 -5.91 5.74
C LYS A 107 -3.07 -4.73 6.33
N LEU A 108 -3.43 -3.53 5.88
CA LEU A 108 -2.81 -2.29 6.29
C LEU A 108 -3.80 -1.43 7.05
N LYS A 109 -3.34 -0.75 8.09
CA LYS A 109 -4.01 0.41 8.66
C LYS A 109 -3.14 1.63 8.40
N LEU A 110 -3.67 2.59 7.65
CA LEU A 110 -2.94 3.75 7.16
C LEU A 110 -3.65 5.03 7.61
N LYS A 111 -2.91 6.11 7.85
CA LYS A 111 -3.48 7.46 7.97
C LYS A 111 -3.05 8.27 6.75
N ILE A 112 -4.02 8.80 6.01
CA ILE A 112 -3.78 9.45 4.72
C ILE A 112 -4.01 10.94 4.86
N HIS A 113 -3.06 11.73 4.38
CA HIS A 113 -3.09 13.19 4.34
C HIS A 113 -3.16 13.67 2.87
N GLY A 114 -3.68 14.88 2.65
CA GLY A 114 -3.74 15.53 1.33
C GLY A 114 -5.14 15.64 0.72
N PHE A 115 -6.14 14.94 1.26
CA PHE A 115 -7.55 15.02 0.81
C PHE A 115 -8.45 15.84 1.75
N GLY A 116 -7.88 16.78 2.49
CA GLY A 116 -8.54 17.50 3.60
C GLY A 116 -8.05 17.01 4.95
N GLU A 117 -8.96 16.84 5.92
CA GLU A 117 -8.64 16.27 7.21
C GLU A 117 -8.07 14.84 7.07
N PRO A 118 -7.02 14.47 7.85
CA PRO A 118 -6.44 13.15 7.74
C PRO A 118 -7.44 12.04 8.05
N VAL A 119 -7.49 11.01 7.20
CA VAL A 119 -8.41 9.89 7.35
C VAL A 119 -7.66 8.59 7.62
N VAL A 120 -8.15 7.79 8.57
CA VAL A 120 -7.63 6.44 8.81
C VAL A 120 -8.35 5.45 7.89
N VAL A 121 -7.58 4.78 7.04
CA VAL A 121 -8.06 3.80 6.07
C VAL A 121 -7.51 2.41 6.36
N GLU A 122 -8.35 1.40 6.14
CA GLU A 122 -7.93 0.02 6.06
C GLU A 122 -7.74 -0.38 4.59
N GLY A 123 -6.56 -0.90 4.29
CA GLY A 123 -6.13 -1.22 2.94
C GLY A 123 -5.46 -2.57 2.83
N TRP A 124 -5.02 -2.88 1.60
CA TRP A 124 -4.43 -4.18 1.29
C TRP A 124 -3.22 -4.01 0.40
N TRP A 125 -2.13 -4.68 0.75
CA TRP A 125 -0.96 -4.85 -0.11
C TRP A 125 -0.85 -6.30 -0.50
N GLY A 126 -0.76 -6.62 -1.78
CA GLY A 126 -0.74 -8.02 -2.19
C GLY A 126 -0.54 -8.19 -3.68
N ILE A 127 -0.42 -9.44 -4.10
CA ILE A 127 -0.35 -9.81 -5.50
C ILE A 127 -1.78 -10.10 -5.96
N TYR A 128 -2.25 -9.40 -6.99
CA TYR A 128 -3.53 -9.71 -7.63
C TYR A 128 -3.32 -10.71 -8.78
N ASP A 129 -4.35 -11.48 -9.14
CA ASP A 129 -4.27 -12.51 -10.20
C ASP A 129 -3.57 -11.96 -11.47
N PHE A 130 -2.62 -12.74 -11.98
CA PHE A 130 -1.76 -12.44 -13.14
C PHE A 130 -0.69 -11.34 -12.96
N GLU A 131 -0.58 -10.71 -11.78
CA GLU A 131 0.54 -9.84 -11.42
C GLU A 131 1.69 -10.66 -10.78
N THR A 132 2.93 -10.23 -10.95
CA THR A 132 4.12 -10.93 -10.44
C THR A 132 4.79 -10.22 -9.26
N VAL A 133 4.28 -9.04 -8.88
CA VAL A 133 4.84 -8.17 -7.85
C VAL A 133 3.71 -7.73 -6.93
N ALA A 134 3.98 -7.63 -5.63
CA ALA A 134 3.00 -7.15 -4.65
C ALA A 134 2.81 -5.63 -4.79
N MET A 135 1.57 -5.19 -4.84
CA MET A 135 1.18 -3.80 -5.07
C MET A 135 0.14 -3.35 -4.05
N TRP A 136 -0.06 -2.03 -3.94
CA TRP A 136 -1.20 -1.50 -3.21
C TRP A 136 -2.48 -1.75 -4.00
N VAL A 137 -3.44 -2.41 -3.35
CA VAL A 137 -4.72 -2.76 -3.97
C VAL A 137 -5.76 -1.67 -3.75
N GLY A 138 -5.69 -0.95 -2.63
CA GLY A 138 -6.68 0.06 -2.29
C GLY A 138 -6.88 0.19 -0.79
N GLY A 139 -7.94 0.91 -0.43
CA GLY A 139 -8.35 1.08 0.96
C GLY A 139 -9.64 1.87 1.11
N ARG A 140 -10.24 1.79 2.29
CA ARG A 140 -11.47 2.50 2.67
C ARG A 140 -11.38 2.96 4.12
N PRO A 141 -12.15 3.98 4.56
CA PRO A 141 -12.05 4.44 5.94
C PRO A 141 -12.39 3.32 6.94
N ALA A 142 -11.65 3.23 8.03
CA ALA A 142 -11.76 2.13 9.01
C ALA A 142 -13.11 2.11 9.78
N GLU A 143 -13.81 3.24 9.79
CA GLU A 143 -15.10 3.40 10.46
C GLU A 143 -16.29 3.00 9.55
N CYS A 144 -15.99 2.60 8.31
CA CYS A 144 -16.89 1.99 7.34
C CYS A 144 -16.46 0.53 7.02
#